data_AF-A0A2D9E9F4-F1
#
_entry.id   AF-A0A2D9E9F4-F1
#
_cell.length_a   1.000
_cell.length_b   1.000
_cell.length_c   1.000
_cell.angle_alpha   90.00
_cell.angle_beta   90.00
_cell.angle_gamma   90.00
#
_symmetry.space_group_name_H-M   'P 1'
#
loop_
_entity.id
_entity.type
_entity.pdbx_description
1 polymer ?
#
loop_
_entity_poly.entity_id
_entity_poly.type
_entity_poly.pdbx_seq_one_letter_code
_entity_poly.pdbx_strand_id
1 'polypeptide(L)'
;MIKKINKLIGLKKIEFDNYVDSGKITLSDSRLIPLLKTGDEMALTSIIMSSFRLIKEFKDKVFREAKIKRGGKAYFYTEVCFKDVDKDSRIDGLILVVVSGIIKDAAFVEVKNGKSIIDHDQIMRYYRLAQSLQNVPKIITISNEYVADSSNSPIQIKNQSKKIELFHFSWTYLKTIAQLLLFDNDENIRDEDQIEIMKEVLHYLDDEKSGVSGFHRMSSGWKEIVEKIKNQQSLSDKEVIYDAISSWYQEEADMALLLSRKLGTLVKTNKEKVTTRIDKDLKRLKKSHTLTSKLSVKGAVSDIKIIADFERRSVMMSVYVNAPMDRGVIARISWIKNHLNHLQESNLSEYLFIDADIKYTNKSIKYSHKNIDSFYEYDGIKNTEIIGFNVDLIKSVKFAQVSGFVNDIEEMLLAYYKNVVQNLKSWEKPAPKIQELKVVAPIEEKKLTK
;
A
#
# COMPACT_ATOMS: atom_id res chain seq x y z
N MET A 1 -35.62 -36.88 -2.87
CA MET A 1 -35.37 -35.67 -2.05
C MET A 1 -33.91 -35.29 -2.15
N ILE A 2 -33.61 -34.03 -2.45
CA ILE A 2 -32.23 -33.52 -2.42
C ILE A 2 -31.79 -33.39 -0.96
N LYS A 3 -30.71 -34.11 -0.57
CA LYS A 3 -30.17 -34.10 0.80
C LYS A 3 -29.73 -32.70 1.20
N LYS A 4 -29.83 -32.32 2.48
CA LYS A 4 -29.28 -31.05 2.99
C LYS A 4 -27.81 -30.89 2.58
N ILE A 5 -27.46 -29.71 2.06
CA ILE A 5 -26.07 -29.39 1.72
C ILE A 5 -25.23 -29.35 3.01
N ASN A 6 -24.05 -29.97 2.97
CA ASN A 6 -23.13 -30.02 4.10
C ASN A 6 -21.68 -29.67 3.73
N LYS A 7 -21.41 -29.45 2.44
CA LYS A 7 -20.10 -29.06 1.94
C LYS A 7 -20.22 -28.26 0.66
N LEU A 8 -19.28 -27.35 0.44
CA LEU A 8 -19.14 -26.61 -0.81
C LEU A 8 -17.94 -27.10 -1.63
N ILE A 9 -16.77 -27.22 -0.99
CA ILE A 9 -15.57 -27.73 -1.64
C ILE A 9 -15.72 -29.22 -1.93
N GLY A 10 -15.37 -29.63 -3.15
CA GLY A 10 -15.50 -31.00 -3.63
C GLY A 10 -16.91 -31.37 -4.11
N LEU A 11 -17.89 -30.47 -4.01
CA LEU A 11 -19.22 -30.64 -4.60
C LEU A 11 -19.13 -30.48 -6.13
N LYS A 12 -19.89 -31.28 -6.88
CA LYS A 12 -20.01 -31.07 -8.34
C LYS A 12 -20.80 -29.80 -8.59
N LYS A 13 -20.41 -29.00 -9.59
CA LYS A 13 -21.12 -27.77 -9.94
C LYS A 13 -22.58 -28.05 -10.34
N ILE A 14 -22.85 -29.16 -11.03
CA ILE A 14 -24.22 -29.59 -11.37
C ILE A 14 -25.04 -29.89 -10.11
N GLU A 15 -24.44 -30.49 -9.08
CA GLU A 15 -25.14 -30.74 -7.81
C GLU A 15 -25.42 -29.42 -7.08
N PHE A 16 -24.49 -28.46 -7.11
CA PHE A 16 -24.73 -27.10 -6.62
C PHE A 16 -25.90 -26.43 -7.35
N ASP A 17 -25.99 -26.57 -8.68
CA ASP A 17 -27.09 -26.02 -9.47
C ASP A 17 -28.43 -26.66 -9.11
N ASN A 18 -28.47 -27.98 -8.89
CA ASN A 18 -29.67 -28.65 -8.39
C ASN A 18 -30.14 -28.11 -7.01
N TYR A 19 -29.20 -27.69 -6.14
CA TYR A 19 -29.55 -27.03 -4.88
C TYR A 19 -30.18 -25.65 -5.09
N VAL A 20 -29.73 -24.92 -6.11
CA VAL A 20 -30.28 -23.61 -6.49
C VAL A 20 -31.67 -23.80 -7.08
N ASP A 21 -31.83 -24.72 -8.04
CA ASP A 21 -33.11 -25.01 -8.71
C ASP A 21 -34.19 -25.50 -7.73
N SER A 22 -33.79 -26.20 -6.67
CA SER A 22 -34.69 -26.64 -5.61
C SER A 22 -35.00 -25.58 -4.56
N GLY A 23 -34.42 -24.38 -4.67
CA GLY A 23 -34.61 -23.26 -3.74
C GLY A 23 -33.95 -23.43 -2.38
N LYS A 24 -33.16 -24.51 -2.19
CA LYS A 24 -32.36 -24.78 -0.98
C LYS A 24 -31.17 -23.82 -0.85
N ILE A 25 -30.68 -23.34 -2.00
CA ILE A 25 -29.79 -22.20 -2.11
C ILE A 25 -30.53 -21.14 -2.92
N THR A 26 -30.56 -19.91 -2.43
CA THR A 26 -30.99 -18.77 -3.24
C THR A 26 -29.79 -17.89 -3.52
N LEU A 27 -29.72 -17.36 -4.74
CA LEU A 27 -28.67 -16.47 -5.18
C LEU A 27 -29.16 -15.62 -6.35
N SER A 28 -28.44 -14.55 -6.62
CA SER A 28 -28.61 -13.67 -7.78
C SER A 28 -27.34 -13.71 -8.65
N ASP A 29 -27.50 -13.40 -9.95
CA ASP A 29 -26.35 -13.19 -10.82
C ASP A 29 -25.70 -11.83 -10.56
N SER A 30 -24.37 -11.79 -10.64
CA SER A 30 -23.63 -10.51 -10.66
C SER A 30 -23.80 -9.77 -11.99
N ARG A 31 -24.22 -8.51 -11.94
CA ARG A 31 -24.52 -7.66 -13.10
C ARG A 31 -23.70 -6.37 -13.04
N LEU A 32 -23.15 -5.97 -14.19
CA LEU A 32 -22.44 -4.70 -14.34
C LEU A 32 -23.41 -3.50 -14.25
N ILE A 33 -24.66 -3.71 -14.66
CA ILE A 33 -25.74 -2.71 -14.57
C ILE A 33 -26.86 -3.35 -13.73
N PRO A 34 -26.75 -3.32 -12.38
CA PRO A 34 -27.78 -3.87 -11.52
C PRO A 34 -29.03 -2.98 -11.54
N LEU A 35 -30.22 -3.59 -11.45
CA LEU A 35 -31.49 -2.88 -11.29
C LEU A 35 -31.72 -2.51 -9.81
N LEU A 36 -30.70 -1.92 -9.20
CA LEU A 36 -30.66 -1.52 -7.79
C LEU A 36 -30.36 -0.03 -7.71
N LYS A 37 -30.63 0.58 -6.55
CA LYS A 37 -30.32 1.98 -6.33
C LYS A 37 -28.81 2.20 -6.39
N THR A 38 -28.35 3.18 -7.16
CA THR A 38 -26.94 3.61 -7.17
C THR A 38 -26.49 3.93 -5.75
N GLY A 39 -25.32 3.41 -5.37
CA GLY A 39 -24.78 3.59 -4.02
C GLY A 39 -25.25 2.58 -2.98
N ASP A 40 -26.14 1.66 -3.34
CA ASP A 40 -26.48 0.54 -2.46
C ASP A 40 -25.31 -0.45 -2.37
N GLU A 41 -25.08 -1.03 -1.18
CA GLU A 41 -24.06 -2.06 -0.94
C GLU A 41 -24.27 -3.25 -1.88
N MET A 42 -25.53 -3.59 -2.17
CA MET A 42 -25.88 -4.67 -3.10
C MET A 42 -25.56 -4.33 -4.56
N ALA A 43 -25.76 -3.07 -4.97
CA ALA A 43 -25.41 -2.60 -6.31
C ALA A 43 -23.89 -2.66 -6.51
N LEU A 44 -23.13 -2.15 -5.53
CA LEU A 44 -21.67 -2.23 -5.50
C LEU A 44 -21.17 -3.67 -5.56
N THR A 45 -21.74 -4.56 -4.74
CA THR A 45 -21.38 -5.98 -4.74
C THR A 45 -21.60 -6.59 -6.11
N SER A 46 -22.74 -6.31 -6.75
CA SER A 46 -23.03 -6.82 -8.09
C SER A 46 -22.03 -6.34 -9.13
N ILE A 47 -21.72 -5.04 -9.13
CA ILE A 47 -20.78 -4.41 -10.07
C ILE A 47 -19.37 -4.95 -9.88
N ILE A 48 -18.85 -4.99 -8.65
CA ILE A 48 -17.49 -5.47 -8.40
C ILE A 48 -17.35 -6.96 -8.74
N MET A 49 -18.34 -7.78 -8.37
CA MET A 49 -18.35 -9.20 -8.71
C MET A 49 -18.45 -9.43 -10.23
N SER A 50 -19.22 -8.61 -10.94
CA SER A 50 -19.28 -8.66 -12.41
C SER A 50 -17.96 -8.19 -13.04
N SER A 51 -17.29 -7.20 -12.46
CA SER A 51 -15.99 -6.73 -12.94
C SER A 51 -14.91 -7.82 -12.83
N PHE A 52 -14.90 -8.60 -11.74
CA PHE A 52 -14.02 -9.78 -11.60
C PHE A 52 -14.41 -10.89 -12.59
N ARG A 53 -15.67 -10.99 -12.98
CA ARG A 53 -16.11 -11.96 -13.99
C ARG A 53 -15.66 -11.56 -15.40
N LEU A 54 -15.76 -10.28 -15.72
CA LEU A 54 -15.58 -9.76 -17.08
C LEU A 54 -14.13 -9.37 -17.38
N ILE A 55 -13.38 -8.89 -16.40
CA ILE A 55 -12.03 -8.34 -16.60
C ILE A 55 -10.98 -9.30 -16.04
N LYS A 56 -10.28 -9.99 -16.95
CA LYS A 56 -9.39 -11.11 -16.60
C LYS A 56 -8.23 -10.66 -15.73
N GLU A 57 -7.50 -9.62 -16.13
CA GLU A 57 -6.31 -9.14 -15.42
C GLU A 57 -6.68 -8.63 -14.03
N PHE A 58 -7.83 -7.97 -13.89
CA PHE A 58 -8.32 -7.48 -12.59
C PHE A 58 -8.64 -8.62 -11.64
N LYS A 59 -9.39 -9.62 -12.11
CA LYS A 59 -9.64 -10.86 -11.37
C LYS A 59 -8.34 -11.55 -10.97
N ASP A 60 -7.39 -11.69 -11.88
CA ASP A 60 -6.15 -12.41 -11.62
C ASP A 60 -5.29 -11.72 -10.55
N LYS A 61 -5.28 -10.38 -10.52
CA LYS A 61 -4.65 -9.58 -9.47
C LYS A 61 -5.29 -9.83 -8.11
N VAL A 62 -6.61 -9.70 -8.01
CA VAL A 62 -7.36 -9.90 -6.75
C VAL A 62 -7.26 -11.34 -6.28
N PHE A 63 -7.39 -12.32 -7.18
CA PHE A 63 -7.29 -13.73 -6.84
C PHE A 63 -5.90 -14.11 -6.34
N ARG A 64 -4.84 -13.54 -6.93
CA ARG A 64 -3.47 -13.77 -6.45
C ARG A 64 -3.31 -13.27 -5.02
N GLU A 65 -3.83 -12.09 -4.72
CA GLU A 65 -3.73 -11.46 -3.41
C GLU A 65 -4.57 -12.21 -2.34
N ALA A 66 -5.80 -12.57 -2.67
CA ALA A 66 -6.68 -13.37 -1.81
C ALA A 66 -6.34 -14.88 -1.79
N LYS A 67 -5.24 -15.29 -2.44
CA LYS A 67 -4.82 -16.69 -2.63
C LYS A 67 -5.93 -17.59 -3.19
N ILE A 68 -6.84 -17.05 -3.99
CA ILE A 68 -7.86 -17.81 -4.69
C ILE A 68 -7.21 -18.54 -5.88
N LYS A 69 -7.62 -19.78 -6.10
CA LYS A 69 -7.17 -20.56 -7.25
C LYS A 69 -7.53 -19.84 -8.57
N ARG A 70 -6.50 -19.55 -9.37
CA ARG A 70 -6.64 -18.87 -10.68
C ARG A 70 -6.95 -19.83 -11.85
N GLY A 71 -6.70 -21.12 -11.69
CA GLY A 71 -6.99 -22.14 -12.71
C GLY A 71 -8.41 -22.69 -12.60
N GLY A 72 -9.09 -22.85 -13.75
CA GLY A 72 -10.48 -23.31 -13.85
C GLY A 72 -11.45 -22.21 -14.28
N LYS A 73 -12.75 -22.49 -14.18
CA LYS A 73 -13.81 -21.51 -14.43
C LYS A 73 -14.32 -20.93 -13.12
N ALA A 74 -14.28 -19.61 -12.99
CA ALA A 74 -14.82 -18.89 -11.85
C ALA A 74 -16.29 -18.51 -12.08
N TYR A 75 -17.11 -18.61 -11.03
CA TYR A 75 -18.51 -18.19 -11.00
C TYR A 75 -18.69 -17.17 -9.88
N PHE A 76 -19.53 -16.17 -10.12
CA PHE A 76 -19.70 -15.00 -9.25
C PHE A 76 -21.19 -14.74 -9.05
N TYR A 77 -21.64 -14.93 -7.81
CA TYR A 77 -23.03 -14.78 -7.40
C TYR A 77 -23.15 -13.71 -6.33
N THR A 78 -24.34 -13.13 -6.19
CA THR A 78 -24.67 -12.19 -5.13
C THR A 78 -25.87 -12.70 -4.31
N GLU A 79 -26.07 -12.10 -3.13
CA GLU A 79 -27.25 -12.36 -2.27
C GLU A 79 -27.46 -13.84 -1.93
N VAL A 80 -26.37 -14.54 -1.61
CA VAL A 80 -26.41 -15.98 -1.44
C VAL A 80 -26.93 -16.36 -0.06
N CYS A 81 -27.94 -17.22 0.00
CA CYS A 81 -28.46 -17.79 1.24
C CYS A 81 -28.55 -19.32 1.14
N PHE A 82 -28.05 -20.01 2.16
CA PHE A 82 -28.09 -21.47 2.28
C PHE A 82 -29.22 -21.87 3.23
N LYS A 83 -30.47 -21.86 2.76
CA LYS A 83 -31.68 -21.95 3.60
C LYS A 83 -31.73 -23.15 4.55
N ASP A 84 -31.23 -24.31 4.11
CA ASP A 84 -31.20 -25.52 4.92
C ASP A 84 -30.14 -25.48 6.04
N VAL A 85 -29.19 -24.56 5.99
CA VAL A 85 -28.04 -24.46 6.89
C VAL A 85 -28.19 -23.27 7.83
N ASP A 86 -28.36 -22.08 7.26
CA ASP A 86 -28.63 -20.84 7.96
C ASP A 86 -29.46 -19.94 7.03
N LYS A 87 -30.75 -19.83 7.35
CA LYS A 87 -31.72 -19.06 6.55
C LYS A 87 -31.61 -17.55 6.77
N ASP A 88 -31.03 -17.12 7.89
CA ASP A 88 -30.98 -15.72 8.31
C ASP A 88 -29.66 -15.07 7.85
N SER A 89 -28.66 -15.88 7.50
CA SER A 89 -27.42 -15.41 6.89
C SER A 89 -27.53 -15.28 5.36
N ARG A 90 -27.81 -14.07 4.89
CA ARG A 90 -27.59 -13.67 3.48
C ARG A 90 -26.18 -13.13 3.32
N ILE A 91 -25.37 -13.76 2.47
CA ILE A 91 -24.02 -13.33 2.11
C ILE A 91 -24.11 -12.42 0.90
N ASP A 92 -23.38 -11.29 0.90
CA ASP A 92 -23.43 -10.34 -0.21
C ASP A 92 -22.91 -10.96 -1.51
N GLY A 93 -21.79 -11.69 -1.48
CA GLY A 93 -21.20 -12.33 -2.65
C GLY A 93 -20.63 -13.73 -2.41
N LEU A 94 -20.65 -14.56 -3.45
CA LEU A 94 -20.02 -15.88 -3.49
C LEU A 94 -19.19 -16.05 -4.75
N ILE A 95 -17.91 -16.40 -4.57
CA ILE A 95 -17.02 -16.81 -5.65
C ILE A 95 -16.84 -18.32 -5.59
N LEU A 96 -17.02 -19.02 -6.71
CA LEU A 96 -16.70 -20.45 -6.84
C LEU A 96 -15.67 -20.67 -7.95
N VAL A 97 -14.63 -21.46 -7.69
CA VAL A 97 -13.68 -21.89 -8.73
C VAL A 97 -13.88 -23.37 -9.02
N VAL A 98 -14.26 -23.67 -10.26
CA VAL A 98 -14.59 -25.02 -10.71
C VAL A 98 -13.51 -25.55 -11.65
N VAL A 99 -13.00 -26.74 -11.36
CA VAL A 99 -12.05 -27.48 -12.20
C VAL A 99 -12.62 -28.86 -12.47
N SER A 100 -12.71 -29.24 -13.75
CA SER A 100 -13.28 -30.53 -14.17
C SER A 100 -14.67 -30.80 -13.55
N GLY A 101 -15.53 -29.78 -13.54
CA GLY A 101 -16.90 -29.85 -13.01
C GLY A 101 -17.02 -29.89 -11.48
N ILE A 102 -15.91 -29.81 -10.73
CA ILE A 102 -15.90 -29.87 -9.26
C ILE A 102 -15.46 -28.52 -8.69
N ILE A 103 -16.16 -28.05 -7.65
CA ILE A 103 -15.79 -26.84 -6.89
C ILE A 103 -14.49 -27.14 -6.13
N LYS A 104 -13.40 -26.45 -6.48
CA LYS A 104 -12.07 -26.63 -5.87
C LYS A 104 -11.66 -25.50 -4.93
N ASP A 105 -12.27 -24.33 -5.07
CA ASP A 105 -12.04 -23.20 -4.20
C ASP A 105 -13.33 -22.37 -4.11
N ALA A 106 -13.50 -21.62 -3.02
CA ALA A 106 -14.66 -20.76 -2.81
C ALA A 106 -14.34 -19.62 -1.85
N ALA A 107 -15.01 -18.48 -2.02
CA ALA A 107 -14.90 -17.35 -1.11
C ALA A 107 -16.27 -16.72 -0.86
N PHE A 108 -16.56 -16.45 0.41
CA PHE A 108 -17.64 -15.54 0.79
C PHE A 108 -17.14 -14.11 0.72
N VAL A 109 -18.00 -13.19 0.28
CA VAL A 109 -17.69 -11.77 0.13
C VAL A 109 -18.72 -10.97 0.91
N GLU A 110 -18.25 -10.05 1.74
CA GLU A 110 -19.06 -9.04 2.44
C GLU A 110 -18.59 -7.65 2.01
N VAL A 111 -19.53 -6.75 1.74
CA VAL A 111 -19.23 -5.44 1.17
C VAL A 111 -19.85 -4.34 2.02
N LYS A 112 -19.08 -3.30 2.33
CA LYS A 112 -19.55 -2.08 2.99
C LYS A 112 -19.14 -0.84 2.22
N ASN A 113 -19.96 0.19 2.26
CA ASN A 113 -19.65 1.49 1.67
C ASN A 113 -20.07 2.65 2.58
N GLY A 114 -19.73 3.86 2.16
CA GLY A 114 -20.01 5.08 2.89
C GLY A 114 -19.33 5.06 4.26
N LYS A 115 -20.15 5.21 5.31
CA LYS A 115 -19.70 5.22 6.71
C LYS A 115 -19.88 3.86 7.41
N SER A 116 -20.41 2.85 6.71
CA SER A 116 -20.59 1.52 7.27
C SER A 116 -19.24 0.85 7.48
N ILE A 117 -19.05 0.25 8.65
CA ILE A 117 -17.85 -0.53 8.99
C ILE A 117 -18.17 -2.01 8.92
N ILE A 118 -17.11 -2.81 8.80
CA ILE A 118 -17.19 -4.26 8.82
C ILE A 118 -17.58 -4.74 10.24
N ASP A 119 -18.76 -5.37 10.35
CA ASP A 119 -19.34 -5.80 11.63
C ASP A 119 -18.79 -7.17 12.10
N HIS A 120 -18.30 -7.22 13.34
CA HIS A 120 -17.79 -8.43 13.99
C HIS A 120 -18.81 -9.56 14.01
N ASP A 121 -20.04 -9.26 14.44
CA ASP A 121 -21.07 -10.28 14.60
C ASP A 121 -21.50 -10.85 13.25
N GLN A 122 -21.58 -10.01 12.21
CA GLN A 122 -21.85 -10.43 10.85
C GLN A 122 -20.76 -11.36 10.30
N ILE A 123 -19.49 -11.00 10.41
CA ILE A 123 -18.39 -11.86 9.96
C ILE A 123 -18.33 -13.16 10.77
N MET A 124 -18.64 -13.11 12.08
CA MET A 124 -18.71 -14.31 12.91
C MET A 124 -19.84 -15.26 12.47
N ARG A 125 -21.00 -14.73 12.03
CA ARG A 125 -22.07 -15.53 11.42
C ARG A 125 -21.59 -16.23 10.14
N TYR A 126 -20.95 -15.50 9.22
CA TYR A 126 -20.41 -16.09 7.99
C TYR A 126 -19.30 -17.10 8.25
N TYR A 127 -18.47 -16.87 9.26
CA TYR A 127 -17.46 -17.82 9.70
C TYR A 127 -18.08 -19.14 10.20
N ARG A 128 -19.13 -19.06 11.02
CA ARG A 128 -19.89 -20.26 11.47
C ARG A 128 -20.56 -20.98 10.30
N LEU A 129 -21.16 -20.23 9.38
CA LEU A 129 -21.73 -20.78 8.16
C LEU A 129 -20.66 -21.49 7.30
N ALA A 130 -19.50 -20.87 7.10
CA ALA A 130 -18.37 -21.47 6.40
C ALA A 130 -17.89 -22.77 7.06
N GLN A 131 -17.82 -22.83 8.40
CA GLN A 131 -17.49 -24.05 9.14
C GLN A 131 -18.52 -25.17 8.91
N SER A 132 -19.81 -24.84 8.94
CA SER A 132 -20.90 -25.80 8.74
C SER A 132 -20.92 -26.44 7.34
N LEU A 133 -20.36 -25.75 6.34
CA LEU A 133 -20.20 -26.20 4.96
C LEU A 133 -18.84 -26.89 4.72
N GLN A 134 -18.32 -27.58 5.74
CA GLN A 134 -17.01 -28.26 5.74
C GLN A 134 -15.82 -27.33 5.45
N ASN A 135 -15.87 -26.10 5.98
CA ASN A 135 -14.85 -25.06 5.84
C ASN A 135 -14.76 -24.50 4.41
N VAL A 136 -15.64 -23.56 4.08
CA VAL A 136 -15.42 -22.65 2.94
C VAL A 136 -14.12 -21.89 3.20
N PRO A 137 -13.13 -21.93 2.29
CA PRO A 137 -11.75 -21.65 2.66
C PRO A 137 -11.45 -20.18 2.87
N LYS A 138 -12.31 -19.26 2.43
CA LYS A 138 -12.02 -17.82 2.42
C LYS A 138 -13.26 -17.00 2.73
N ILE A 139 -13.05 -15.93 3.51
CA ILE A 139 -14.01 -14.84 3.69
C ILE A 139 -13.27 -13.55 3.34
N ILE A 140 -13.81 -12.80 2.40
CA ILE A 140 -13.26 -11.56 1.87
C ILE A 140 -14.19 -10.44 2.28
N THR A 141 -13.63 -9.39 2.86
CA THR A 141 -14.37 -8.17 3.18
C THR A 141 -13.89 -7.04 2.28
N ILE A 142 -14.79 -6.17 1.83
CA ILE A 142 -14.47 -4.99 1.03
C ILE A 142 -15.13 -3.78 1.68
N SER A 143 -14.36 -2.77 2.10
CA SER A 143 -14.92 -1.54 2.67
C SER A 143 -14.03 -0.32 2.44
N ASN A 144 -14.43 0.83 2.99
CA ASN A 144 -13.57 2.03 3.04
C ASN A 144 -12.52 1.96 4.16
N GLU A 145 -12.52 0.91 4.98
CA GLU A 145 -11.47 0.68 5.98
C GLU A 145 -10.17 0.25 5.29
N TYR A 146 -9.04 0.58 5.89
CA TYR A 146 -7.73 0.18 5.38
C TYR A 146 -7.04 -0.77 6.34
N VAL A 147 -6.38 -1.77 5.76
CA VAL A 147 -5.46 -2.67 6.45
C VAL A 147 -4.08 -2.54 5.82
N ALA A 148 -3.03 -2.76 6.62
CA ALA A 148 -1.65 -2.66 6.14
C ALA A 148 -1.30 -3.68 5.03
N ASP A 149 -2.03 -4.80 4.95
CA ASP A 149 -1.88 -5.85 3.95
C ASP A 149 -3.20 -6.61 3.82
N SER A 150 -3.58 -6.99 2.60
CA SER A 150 -4.87 -7.63 2.28
C SER A 150 -5.11 -8.99 2.94
N SER A 151 -4.04 -9.65 3.39
CA SER A 151 -4.12 -10.88 4.20
C SER A 151 -4.47 -10.62 5.67
N ASN A 152 -4.52 -9.35 6.10
CA ASN A 152 -5.08 -8.96 7.38
C ASN A 152 -6.56 -8.62 7.21
N SER A 153 -7.34 -8.91 8.25
CA SER A 153 -8.74 -8.51 8.36
C SER A 153 -8.86 -7.47 9.49
N PRO A 154 -9.75 -6.46 9.36
CA PRO A 154 -10.03 -5.51 10.45
C PRO A 154 -10.61 -6.24 11.68
N ILE A 155 -11.25 -7.40 11.45
CA ILE A 155 -11.76 -8.27 12.50
C ILE A 155 -10.79 -9.42 12.78
N GLN A 156 -10.58 -9.69 14.07
CA GLN A 156 -9.95 -10.91 14.55
C GLN A 156 -10.97 -11.89 15.12
N ILE A 157 -10.86 -13.16 14.71
CA ILE A 157 -11.67 -14.26 15.24
C ILE A 157 -10.82 -15.07 16.21
N LYS A 158 -11.26 -15.17 17.47
CA LYS A 158 -10.61 -16.03 18.47
C LYS A 158 -10.72 -17.49 18.04
N ASN A 159 -9.62 -18.25 18.14
CA ASN A 159 -9.54 -19.67 17.77
C ASN A 159 -9.93 -19.96 16.31
N GLN A 160 -9.55 -19.06 15.39
CA GLN A 160 -9.77 -19.23 13.96
C GLN A 160 -9.14 -20.52 13.41
N SER A 161 -9.91 -21.26 12.63
CA SER A 161 -9.47 -22.45 11.91
C SER A 161 -8.46 -22.06 10.83
N LYS A 162 -7.32 -22.77 10.78
CA LYS A 162 -6.34 -22.60 9.70
C LYS A 162 -6.89 -22.94 8.30
N LYS A 163 -8.08 -23.55 8.22
CA LYS A 163 -8.74 -23.89 6.95
C LYS A 163 -9.57 -22.75 6.37
N ILE A 164 -9.85 -21.70 7.15
CA ILE A 164 -10.65 -20.55 6.74
C ILE A 164 -9.80 -19.30 6.94
N GLU A 165 -9.35 -18.70 5.84
CA GLU A 165 -8.56 -17.46 5.85
C GLU A 165 -9.50 -16.24 5.72
N LEU A 166 -9.17 -15.16 6.42
CA LEU A 166 -9.87 -13.87 6.29
C LEU A 166 -9.00 -12.93 5.47
N PHE A 167 -9.61 -12.23 4.53
CA PHE A 167 -8.96 -11.20 3.72
C PHE A 167 -9.78 -9.91 3.77
N HIS A 168 -9.10 -8.79 3.58
CA HIS A 168 -9.74 -7.49 3.46
C HIS A 168 -9.14 -6.69 2.31
N PHE A 169 -10.01 -6.07 1.51
CA PHE A 169 -9.60 -5.11 0.50
C PHE A 169 -10.26 -3.76 0.79
N SER A 170 -9.46 -2.70 0.83
CA SER A 170 -10.04 -1.37 0.77
C SER A 170 -10.53 -1.09 -0.65
N TRP A 171 -11.60 -0.32 -0.78
CA TRP A 171 -12.08 0.10 -2.09
C TRP A 171 -11.01 0.87 -2.88
N THR A 172 -10.24 1.72 -2.20
CA THR A 172 -9.14 2.46 -2.81
C THR A 172 -8.05 1.55 -3.36
N TYR A 173 -7.75 0.43 -2.69
CA TYR A 173 -6.84 -0.58 -3.22
C TYR A 173 -7.37 -1.15 -4.53
N LEU A 174 -8.64 -1.59 -4.55
CA LEU A 174 -9.27 -2.13 -5.76
C LEU A 174 -9.28 -1.11 -6.91
N LYS A 175 -9.65 0.15 -6.63
CA LYS A 175 -9.59 1.26 -7.60
C LYS A 175 -8.19 1.49 -8.13
N THR A 176 -7.18 1.42 -7.26
CA THR A 176 -5.78 1.61 -7.67
C THR A 176 -5.32 0.48 -8.59
N ILE A 177 -5.65 -0.78 -8.27
CA ILE A 177 -5.36 -1.90 -9.18
C ILE A 177 -6.08 -1.70 -10.51
N ALA A 178 -7.37 -1.35 -10.48
CA ALA A 178 -8.16 -1.08 -11.67
C ALA A 178 -7.56 0.03 -12.56
N GLN A 179 -7.13 1.15 -11.97
CA GLN A 179 -6.48 2.24 -12.69
C GLN A 179 -5.10 1.82 -13.23
N LEU A 180 -4.28 1.12 -12.44
CA LEU A 180 -2.96 0.62 -12.88
C LEU A 180 -3.06 -0.28 -14.12
N LEU A 181 -4.16 -1.02 -14.25
CA LEU A 181 -4.41 -1.88 -15.42
C LEU A 181 -4.77 -1.10 -16.69
N LEU A 182 -5.10 0.19 -16.57
CA LEU A 182 -5.37 1.11 -17.68
C LEU A 182 -4.15 1.97 -18.06
N PHE A 183 -3.08 1.97 -17.26
CA PHE A 183 -1.83 2.61 -17.65
C PHE A 183 -1.14 1.81 -18.74
N ASP A 184 -0.25 2.46 -19.49
CA ASP A 184 0.61 1.76 -20.44
C ASP A 184 1.83 1.14 -19.72
N ASN A 185 1.67 -0.09 -19.20
CA ASN A 185 2.72 -0.89 -18.56
C ASN A 185 2.69 -2.39 -18.97
N ASP A 186 3.50 -3.24 -18.33
CA ASP A 186 3.62 -4.67 -18.67
C ASP A 186 2.42 -5.53 -18.22
N GLU A 187 1.52 -5.00 -17.37
CA GLU A 187 0.44 -5.74 -16.72
C GLU A 187 -0.96 -5.33 -17.18
N ASN A 188 -1.09 -4.57 -18.28
CA ASN A 188 -2.33 -3.97 -18.76
C ASN A 188 -3.41 -4.98 -19.14
N ILE A 189 -4.66 -4.51 -19.14
CA ILE A 189 -5.75 -5.21 -19.81
C ILE A 189 -5.44 -5.24 -21.32
N ARG A 190 -5.46 -6.45 -21.90
CA ARG A 190 -5.09 -6.65 -23.31
C ARG A 190 -6.24 -6.46 -24.28
N ASP A 191 -7.46 -6.66 -23.78
CA ASP A 191 -8.69 -6.68 -24.56
C ASP A 191 -9.36 -5.30 -24.50
N GLU A 192 -9.62 -4.70 -25.66
CA GLU A 192 -10.14 -3.34 -25.78
C GLU A 192 -11.53 -3.19 -25.14
N ASP A 193 -12.39 -4.20 -25.29
CA ASP A 193 -13.71 -4.19 -24.67
C ASP A 193 -13.61 -4.20 -23.13
N GLN A 194 -12.71 -5.01 -22.56
CA GLN A 194 -12.44 -5.00 -21.12
C GLN A 194 -11.86 -3.68 -20.61
N ILE A 195 -11.11 -2.95 -21.44
CA ILE A 195 -10.64 -1.60 -21.10
C ILE A 195 -11.84 -0.65 -20.91
N GLU A 196 -12.79 -0.64 -21.85
CA GLU A 196 -13.98 0.20 -21.73
C GLU A 196 -14.85 -0.23 -20.54
N ILE A 197 -15.01 -1.53 -20.29
CA ILE A 197 -15.70 -2.02 -19.08
C ILE A 197 -14.99 -1.54 -17.82
N MET A 198 -13.65 -1.57 -17.76
CA MET A 198 -12.91 -1.09 -16.60
C MET A 198 -13.10 0.41 -16.38
N LYS A 199 -13.13 1.21 -17.44
CA LYS A 199 -13.40 2.66 -17.35
C LYS A 199 -14.78 2.93 -16.77
N GLU A 200 -15.81 2.20 -17.20
CA GLU A 200 -17.17 2.33 -16.66
C GLU A 200 -17.26 1.88 -15.19
N VAL A 201 -16.56 0.81 -14.82
CA VAL A 201 -16.45 0.38 -13.40
C VAL A 201 -15.80 1.48 -12.56
N LEU A 202 -14.70 2.05 -13.02
CA LEU A 202 -14.02 3.15 -12.33
C LEU A 202 -14.90 4.39 -12.24
N HIS A 203 -15.59 4.75 -13.32
CA HIS A 203 -16.54 5.86 -13.33
C HIS A 203 -17.61 5.70 -12.24
N TYR A 204 -18.19 4.51 -12.11
CA TYR A 204 -19.14 4.20 -11.04
C TYR A 204 -18.51 4.33 -9.64
N LEU A 205 -17.31 3.76 -9.44
CA LEU A 205 -16.61 3.79 -8.14
C LEU A 205 -16.03 5.17 -7.78
N ASP A 206 -15.92 6.09 -8.73
CA ASP A 206 -15.47 7.47 -8.54
C ASP A 206 -16.63 8.43 -8.22
N ASP A 207 -17.89 8.05 -8.52
CA ASP A 207 -19.06 8.86 -8.17
C ASP A 207 -19.28 8.86 -6.65
N GLU A 208 -19.50 10.03 -6.05
CA GLU A 208 -19.72 10.19 -4.60
C GLU A 208 -20.91 9.35 -4.09
N LYS A 209 -21.95 9.17 -4.94
CA LYS A 209 -23.12 8.36 -4.58
C LYS A 209 -22.78 6.90 -4.39
N SER A 210 -21.69 6.40 -4.98
CA SER A 210 -21.22 5.04 -4.75
C SER A 210 -20.85 4.82 -3.27
N GLY A 211 -20.57 5.87 -2.51
CA GLY A 211 -20.08 5.77 -1.13
C GLY A 211 -18.67 5.18 -1.04
N VAL A 212 -17.98 4.96 -2.15
CA VAL A 212 -16.59 4.53 -2.17
C VAL A 212 -15.69 5.74 -2.00
N SER A 213 -14.88 5.74 -0.94
CA SER A 213 -14.04 6.90 -0.60
C SER A 213 -12.68 6.47 -0.05
N GLY A 214 -11.68 7.30 -0.28
CA GLY A 214 -10.35 7.15 0.33
C GLY A 214 -10.30 7.60 1.79
N PHE A 215 -9.12 7.46 2.38
CA PHE A 215 -8.84 7.88 3.74
C PHE A 215 -8.62 9.40 3.73
N HIS A 216 -9.62 10.15 4.19
CA HIS A 216 -9.66 11.63 4.08
C HIS A 216 -9.52 12.33 5.44
N ARG A 217 -9.31 11.56 6.51
CA ARG A 217 -9.31 12.09 7.87
C ARG A 217 -8.65 11.14 8.86
N MET A 218 -7.75 11.69 9.68
CA MET A 218 -7.19 10.98 10.82
C MET A 218 -8.25 10.65 11.89
N SER A 219 -7.97 9.65 12.72
CA SER A 219 -8.85 9.24 13.81
C SER A 219 -8.95 10.27 14.95
N SER A 220 -9.91 10.11 15.85
CA SER A 220 -9.99 10.94 17.06
C SER A 220 -8.79 10.76 17.98
N GLY A 221 -8.26 9.53 18.08
CA GLY A 221 -7.05 9.24 18.84
C GLY A 221 -5.85 10.02 18.33
N TRP A 222 -5.72 10.23 17.01
CA TRP A 222 -4.67 11.10 16.46
C TRP A 222 -4.72 12.51 17.07
N LYS A 223 -5.90 13.15 17.04
CA LYS A 223 -6.08 14.50 17.58
C LYS A 223 -5.75 14.55 19.08
N GLU A 224 -6.21 13.56 19.84
CA GLU A 224 -5.97 13.49 21.28
C GLU A 224 -4.48 13.32 21.62
N ILE A 225 -3.75 12.47 20.89
CA ILE A 225 -2.29 12.32 21.06
C ILE A 225 -1.57 13.64 20.78
N VAL A 226 -1.97 14.37 19.73
CA VAL A 226 -1.39 15.67 19.39
C VAL A 226 -1.63 16.71 20.50
N GLU A 227 -2.80 16.70 21.12
CA GLU A 227 -3.13 17.59 22.25
C GLU A 227 -2.38 17.20 23.53
N LYS A 228 -2.29 15.90 23.85
CA LYS A 228 -1.53 15.39 24.99
C LYS A 228 -0.05 15.74 24.90
N ILE A 229 0.59 15.51 23.75
CA ILE A 229 2.01 15.83 23.54
C ILE A 229 2.23 17.35 23.65
N LYS A 230 1.35 18.17 23.04
CA LYS A 230 1.41 19.63 23.17
C LYS A 230 1.36 20.10 24.62
N ASN A 231 0.54 19.45 25.43
CA ASN A 231 0.35 19.78 26.85
C ASN A 231 1.35 19.05 27.77
N GLN A 232 2.37 18.37 27.21
CA GLN A 232 3.37 17.59 27.94
C GLN A 232 2.77 16.52 28.87
N GLN A 233 1.63 15.96 28.47
CA GLN A 233 0.93 14.91 29.21
C GLN A 233 1.44 13.53 28.84
N SER A 234 1.39 12.60 29.81
CA SER A 234 1.79 11.22 29.60
C SER A 234 0.84 10.45 28.67
N LEU A 235 1.39 9.64 27.77
CA LEU A 235 0.65 8.75 26.88
C LEU A 235 0.42 7.37 27.56
N SER A 236 -0.54 7.32 28.49
CA SER A 236 -0.87 6.11 29.26
C SER A 236 -1.95 5.25 28.60
N ASP A 237 -2.96 5.88 27.99
CA ASP A 237 -4.08 5.20 27.35
C ASP A 237 -3.63 4.44 26.10
N LYS A 238 -3.74 3.10 26.14
CA LYS A 238 -3.33 2.25 25.04
C LYS A 238 -4.28 2.36 23.86
N GLU A 239 -5.59 2.40 24.09
CA GLU A 239 -6.59 2.36 23.01
C GLU A 239 -6.46 3.60 22.12
N VAL A 240 -6.31 4.78 22.73
CA VAL A 240 -6.06 6.05 22.03
C VAL A 240 -4.77 6.00 21.20
N ILE A 241 -3.70 5.41 21.73
CA ILE A 241 -2.43 5.25 21.01
C ILE A 241 -2.59 4.29 19.83
N TYR A 242 -3.24 3.15 20.04
CA TYR A 242 -3.50 2.16 19.00
C TYR A 242 -4.33 2.75 17.87
N ASP A 243 -5.36 3.54 18.20
CA ASP A 243 -6.19 4.24 17.22
C ASP A 243 -5.37 5.24 16.38
N ALA A 244 -4.54 6.07 17.01
CA ALA A 244 -3.66 7.00 16.31
C ALA A 244 -2.63 6.30 15.39
N ILE A 245 -2.01 5.21 15.86
CA ILE A 245 -1.05 4.42 15.07
C ILE A 245 -1.77 3.75 13.90
N SER A 246 -2.96 3.19 14.13
CA SER A 246 -3.75 2.56 13.08
C SER A 246 -4.12 3.58 12.01
N SER A 247 -4.59 4.76 12.41
CA SER A 247 -4.86 5.89 11.52
C SER A 247 -3.63 6.28 10.67
N TRP A 248 -2.43 6.27 11.24
CA TRP A 248 -1.20 6.53 10.50
C TRP A 248 -0.88 5.45 9.46
N TYR A 249 -1.17 4.17 9.74
CA TYR A 249 -0.99 3.10 8.77
C TYR A 249 -2.00 3.15 7.64
N GLN A 250 -3.23 3.59 7.91
CA GLN A 250 -4.22 3.85 6.87
C GLN A 250 -3.74 4.95 5.93
N GLU A 251 -3.26 6.07 6.50
CA GLU A 251 -2.66 7.18 5.74
C GLU A 251 -1.43 6.74 4.92
N GLU A 252 -0.54 5.92 5.48
CA GLU A 252 0.59 5.36 4.73
C GLU A 252 0.13 4.54 3.51
N ALA A 253 -0.86 3.69 3.70
CA ALA A 253 -1.41 2.88 2.62
C ALA A 253 -2.05 3.76 1.55
N ASP A 254 -2.80 4.80 1.93
CA ASP A 254 -3.40 5.71 0.95
C ASP A 254 -2.34 6.52 0.20
N MET A 255 -1.35 7.08 0.87
CA MET A 255 -0.23 7.77 0.23
C MET A 255 0.49 6.89 -0.81
N ALA A 256 0.70 5.60 -0.50
CA ALA A 256 1.29 4.65 -1.44
C ALA A 256 0.38 4.45 -2.67
N LEU A 257 -0.92 4.28 -2.46
CA LEU A 257 -1.88 4.09 -3.54
C LEU A 257 -2.05 5.37 -4.37
N LEU A 258 -2.12 6.54 -3.74
CA LEU A 258 -2.13 7.86 -4.38
C LEU A 258 -0.94 8.02 -5.32
N LEU A 259 0.26 7.76 -4.81
CA LEU A 259 1.46 7.87 -5.62
C LEU A 259 1.46 6.82 -6.74
N SER A 260 0.96 5.60 -6.49
CA SER A 260 0.82 4.57 -7.52
C SER A 260 -0.05 5.02 -8.69
N ARG A 261 -1.20 5.64 -8.39
CA ARG A 261 -2.12 6.20 -9.39
C ARG A 261 -1.48 7.32 -10.19
N LYS A 262 -0.58 8.12 -9.60
CA LYS A 262 0.11 9.21 -10.31
C LYS A 262 1.29 8.72 -11.16
N LEU A 263 1.91 7.61 -10.78
CA LEU A 263 3.10 7.08 -11.46
C LEU A 263 2.82 5.96 -12.46
N GLY A 264 1.63 5.36 -12.43
CA GLY A 264 1.32 4.20 -13.26
C GLY A 264 2.06 2.92 -12.85
N THR A 265 2.65 2.89 -11.65
CA THR A 265 3.32 1.70 -11.09
C THR A 265 3.00 1.58 -9.60
N LEU A 266 2.89 0.34 -9.11
CA LEU A 266 2.58 0.10 -7.69
C LEU A 266 3.75 0.53 -6.78
N VAL A 267 3.46 1.45 -5.88
CA VAL A 267 4.32 1.87 -4.77
C VAL A 267 4.06 0.96 -3.58
N LYS A 268 5.12 0.48 -2.94
CA LYS A 268 5.02 -0.48 -1.83
C LYS A 268 5.30 0.19 -0.49
N THR A 269 4.57 -0.23 0.53
CA THR A 269 4.83 0.13 1.93
C THR A 269 5.73 -0.91 2.60
N ASN A 270 6.16 -0.64 3.83
CA ASN A 270 7.06 -1.53 4.56
C ASN A 270 6.37 -2.87 4.92
N LYS A 271 7.01 -4.00 4.62
CA LYS A 271 6.45 -5.37 4.79
C LYS A 271 6.65 -5.97 6.20
N GLU A 272 6.66 -5.14 7.23
CA GLU A 272 6.82 -5.64 8.59
C GLU A 272 5.51 -6.27 9.10
N LYS A 273 5.60 -7.37 9.87
CA LYS A 273 4.42 -7.96 10.52
C LYS A 273 3.75 -6.90 11.41
N VAL A 274 2.44 -6.71 11.22
CA VAL A 274 1.65 -5.66 11.89
C VAL A 274 1.84 -5.67 13.40
N THR A 275 1.81 -6.83 14.05
CA THR A 275 1.97 -6.94 15.51
C THR A 275 3.32 -6.41 15.99
N THR A 276 4.41 -6.83 15.35
CA THR A 276 5.77 -6.36 15.67
C THR A 276 5.93 -4.87 15.38
N ARG A 277 5.30 -4.40 14.30
CA ARG A 277 5.36 -3.00 13.89
C ARG A 277 4.65 -2.09 14.90
N ILE A 278 3.44 -2.45 15.34
CA ILE A 278 2.68 -1.65 16.31
C ILE A 278 3.43 -1.54 17.64
N ASP A 279 4.01 -2.62 18.16
CA ASP A 279 4.78 -2.57 19.43
C ASP A 279 5.98 -1.62 19.34
N LYS A 280 6.67 -1.59 18.18
CA LYS A 280 7.77 -0.66 17.91
C LYS A 280 7.28 0.77 17.84
N ASP A 281 6.17 1.01 17.15
CA ASP A 281 5.63 2.33 16.92
C ASP A 281 5.02 2.92 18.21
N LEU A 282 4.43 2.09 19.06
CA LEU A 282 3.99 2.46 20.40
C LEU A 282 5.17 2.92 21.26
N LYS A 283 6.29 2.17 21.25
CA LYS A 283 7.51 2.58 21.96
C LYS A 283 8.10 3.88 21.40
N ARG A 284 8.13 4.01 20.07
CA ARG A 284 8.67 5.20 19.39
C ARG A 284 7.84 6.44 19.66
N LEU A 285 6.51 6.33 19.60
CA LEU A 285 5.60 7.43 19.91
C LEU A 285 5.75 7.90 21.36
N LYS A 286 5.86 6.96 22.32
CA LYS A 286 6.09 7.31 23.74
C LYS A 286 7.46 7.93 24.02
N LYS A 287 8.51 7.49 23.31
CA LYS A 287 9.89 7.92 23.58
C LYS A 287 10.29 9.18 22.82
N SER A 288 9.84 9.31 21.58
CA SER A 288 10.34 10.30 20.62
C SER A 288 9.23 11.07 19.92
N HIS A 289 7.96 10.85 20.28
CA HIS A 289 6.82 11.56 19.70
C HIS A 289 6.78 11.51 18.17
N THR A 290 7.25 10.40 17.57
CA THR A 290 7.32 10.26 16.12
C THR A 290 6.73 8.96 15.59
N LEU A 291 6.12 9.05 14.42
CA LEU A 291 5.75 7.91 13.59
C LEU A 291 6.49 7.96 12.26
N THR A 292 6.75 6.80 11.66
CA THR A 292 7.58 6.70 10.46
C THR A 292 6.99 5.68 9.50
N SER A 293 7.01 6.04 8.22
CA SER A 293 6.63 5.20 7.09
C SER A 293 7.70 5.23 6.01
N LYS A 294 7.70 4.21 5.14
CA LYS A 294 8.59 4.14 3.99
C LYS A 294 7.82 3.72 2.76
N LEU A 295 7.92 4.53 1.70
CA LEU A 295 7.31 4.24 0.42
C LEU A 295 8.40 3.86 -0.59
N SER A 296 8.31 2.65 -1.13
CA SER A 296 9.26 2.10 -2.09
C SER A 296 8.71 2.24 -3.50
N VAL A 297 9.38 3.06 -4.31
CA VAL A 297 9.03 3.32 -5.70
C VAL A 297 10.10 2.65 -6.59
N LYS A 298 9.66 1.78 -7.51
CA LYS A 298 10.58 1.10 -8.43
C LYS A 298 11.35 2.14 -9.26
N GLY A 299 12.67 2.08 -9.21
CA GLY A 299 13.56 2.99 -9.96
C GLY A 299 13.89 4.31 -9.27
N ALA A 300 13.32 4.62 -8.10
CA ALA A 300 13.73 5.77 -7.31
C ALA A 300 15.10 5.53 -6.64
N VAL A 301 15.79 6.62 -6.29
CA VAL A 301 17.13 6.60 -5.66
C VAL A 301 17.21 5.88 -4.32
N SER A 302 16.12 5.90 -3.56
CA SER A 302 15.90 5.14 -2.33
C SER A 302 14.40 5.09 -2.02
N ASP A 303 14.02 4.38 -0.96
CA ASP A 303 12.69 4.54 -0.36
C ASP A 303 12.49 5.99 0.10
N ILE A 304 11.27 6.51 -0.03
CA ILE A 304 10.84 7.78 0.54
C ILE A 304 10.49 7.54 2.00
N LYS A 305 11.32 8.03 2.91
CA LYS A 305 11.07 8.00 4.35
C LYS A 305 10.16 9.18 4.72
N ILE A 306 9.07 8.89 5.40
CA ILE A 306 8.11 9.89 5.88
C ILE A 306 8.09 9.81 7.40
N ILE A 307 8.29 10.94 8.08
CA ILE A 307 8.23 11.03 9.55
C ILE A 307 7.20 12.08 9.93
N ALA A 308 6.21 11.68 10.73
CA ALA A 308 5.33 12.59 11.43
C ALA A 308 5.91 12.86 12.82
N ASP A 309 6.28 14.11 13.08
CA ASP A 309 6.82 14.57 14.36
C ASP A 309 5.73 15.37 15.11
N PHE A 310 5.21 14.77 16.18
CA PHE A 310 4.08 15.32 16.93
C PHE A 310 4.49 16.51 17.80
N GLU A 311 5.74 16.54 18.25
CA GLU A 311 6.27 17.60 19.11
C GLU A 311 6.49 18.87 18.28
N ARG A 312 7.10 18.73 17.11
CA ARG A 312 7.31 19.84 16.16
C ARG A 312 6.09 20.16 15.30
N ARG A 313 5.08 19.28 15.28
CA ARG A 313 3.87 19.37 14.43
C ARG A 313 4.22 19.52 12.96
N SER A 314 5.23 18.78 12.54
CA SER A 314 5.80 18.83 11.21
C SER A 314 5.90 17.44 10.60
N VAL A 315 5.86 17.39 9.28
CA VAL A 315 6.21 16.19 8.52
C VAL A 315 7.57 16.40 7.89
N MET A 316 8.39 15.34 7.91
CA MET A 316 9.62 15.24 7.16
C MET A 316 9.50 14.16 6.10
N MET A 317 9.84 14.46 4.86
CA MET A 317 10.03 13.49 3.79
C MET A 317 11.49 13.49 3.36
N SER A 318 12.07 12.31 3.16
CA SER A 318 13.50 12.18 2.93
C SER A 318 13.80 11.02 1.98
N VAL A 319 14.71 11.24 1.04
CA VAL A 319 15.37 10.21 0.25
C VAL A 319 16.87 10.30 0.44
N TYR A 320 17.53 9.16 0.42
CA TYR A 320 18.97 9.04 0.50
C TYR A 320 19.55 8.87 -0.90
N VAL A 321 20.60 9.63 -1.20
CA VAL A 321 21.28 9.60 -2.48
C VAL A 321 22.76 9.27 -2.27
N ASN A 322 23.22 8.19 -2.88
CA ASN A 322 24.64 7.85 -2.88
C ASN A 322 25.44 8.89 -3.67
N ALA A 323 26.51 9.42 -3.07
CA ALA A 323 27.39 10.37 -3.72
C ALA A 323 28.37 9.67 -4.70
N PRO A 324 28.86 10.36 -5.74
CA PRO A 324 29.86 9.82 -6.65
C PRO A 324 31.21 9.59 -5.95
N MET A 325 31.47 8.32 -5.63
CA MET A 325 32.66 7.92 -4.85
C MET A 325 33.97 7.98 -5.64
N ASP A 326 33.89 8.14 -6.96
CA ASP A 326 35.01 8.39 -7.88
C ASP A 326 35.49 9.86 -7.88
N ARG A 327 34.84 10.74 -7.13
CA ARG A 327 35.16 12.18 -7.06
C ARG A 327 35.56 12.61 -5.65
N GLY A 328 36.29 13.72 -5.55
CA GLY A 328 36.58 14.38 -4.28
C GLY A 328 35.35 15.03 -3.64
N VAL A 329 35.40 15.30 -2.33
CA VAL A 329 34.26 15.79 -1.53
C VAL A 329 33.61 17.07 -2.08
N ILE A 330 34.41 18.05 -2.52
CA ILE A 330 33.90 19.30 -3.12
C ILE A 330 33.07 18.99 -4.37
N ALA A 331 33.55 18.09 -5.22
CA ALA A 331 32.83 17.69 -6.42
C ALA A 331 31.55 16.88 -6.09
N ARG A 332 31.49 16.17 -4.96
CA ARG A 332 30.26 15.52 -4.46
C ARG A 332 29.23 16.55 -4.01
N ILE A 333 29.65 17.61 -3.32
CA ILE A 333 28.79 18.73 -2.91
C ILE A 333 28.25 19.47 -4.15
N SER A 334 29.12 19.81 -5.11
CA SER A 334 28.69 20.43 -6.37
C SER A 334 27.75 19.53 -7.16
N TRP A 335 27.96 18.22 -7.11
CA TRP A 335 27.09 17.25 -7.78
C TRP A 335 25.66 17.25 -7.23
N ILE A 336 25.47 17.20 -5.90
CA ILE A 336 24.11 17.25 -5.33
C ILE A 336 23.47 18.63 -5.52
N LYS A 337 24.26 19.72 -5.40
CA LYS A 337 23.79 21.07 -5.72
C LYS A 337 23.21 21.15 -7.14
N ASN A 338 23.93 20.61 -8.12
CA ASN A 338 23.48 20.63 -9.51
C ASN A 338 22.18 19.85 -9.76
N HIS A 339 21.91 18.79 -9.00
CA HIS A 339 20.64 18.06 -9.10
C HIS A 339 19.43 18.84 -8.56
N LEU A 340 19.67 19.89 -7.78
CA LEU A 340 18.63 20.65 -7.09
C LEU A 340 18.56 22.11 -7.53
N ASN A 341 19.46 22.56 -8.42
CA ASN A 341 19.53 23.95 -8.89
C ASN A 341 18.20 24.45 -9.48
N HIS A 342 17.40 23.60 -10.13
CA HIS A 342 16.09 23.98 -10.66
C HIS A 342 15.07 24.34 -9.58
N LEU A 343 15.35 24.04 -8.31
CA LEU A 343 14.48 24.34 -7.17
C LEU A 343 14.82 25.66 -6.48
N GLN A 344 15.88 26.37 -6.86
CA GLN A 344 16.31 27.60 -6.15
C GLN A 344 15.20 28.66 -6.06
N GLU A 345 14.40 28.82 -7.12
CA GLU A 345 13.26 29.74 -7.17
C GLU A 345 11.93 29.09 -6.74
N SER A 346 11.93 27.80 -6.43
CA SER A 346 10.74 27.08 -6.00
C SER A 346 10.42 27.38 -4.53
N ASN A 347 9.14 27.55 -4.21
CA ASN A 347 8.66 27.63 -2.84
C ASN A 347 9.05 26.41 -1.99
N LEU A 348 9.31 25.24 -2.60
CA LEU A 348 9.80 24.06 -1.89
C LEU A 348 11.20 24.28 -1.28
N SER A 349 12.04 25.14 -1.87
CA SER A 349 13.39 25.38 -1.39
C SER A 349 13.46 25.89 0.04
N GLU A 350 12.41 26.56 0.51
CA GLU A 350 12.31 27.08 1.89
C GLU A 350 12.26 25.97 2.94
N TYR A 351 11.76 24.81 2.52
CA TYR A 351 11.50 23.66 3.36
C TYR A 351 12.51 22.53 3.11
N LEU A 352 13.40 22.70 2.13
CA LEU A 352 14.40 21.70 1.75
C LEU A 352 15.71 21.89 2.52
N PHE A 353 16.25 20.77 2.99
CA PHE A 353 17.53 20.67 3.67
C PHE A 353 18.34 19.53 3.06
N ILE A 354 19.65 19.73 2.97
CA ILE A 354 20.61 18.74 2.52
C ILE A 354 21.45 18.34 3.71
N ASP A 355 21.44 17.06 4.03
CA ASP A 355 22.14 16.48 5.17
C ASP A 355 23.20 15.49 4.68
N ALA A 356 24.47 15.86 4.79
CA ALA A 356 25.59 15.07 4.33
C ALA A 356 25.87 13.91 5.29
N ASP A 357 25.86 12.70 4.76
CA ASP A 357 26.22 11.48 5.46
C ASP A 357 27.73 11.25 5.40
N ILE A 358 28.36 11.21 6.58
CA ILE A 358 29.80 11.17 6.72
C ILE A 358 30.22 9.78 7.19
N LYS A 359 31.17 9.19 6.48
CA LYS A 359 31.66 7.84 6.76
C LYS A 359 32.21 7.71 8.18
N TYR A 360 31.91 6.57 8.82
CA TYR A 360 32.40 6.19 10.14
C TYR A 360 32.01 7.14 11.29
N THR A 361 30.98 7.98 11.11
CA THR A 361 30.46 8.84 12.16
C THR A 361 28.95 8.96 12.07
N ASN A 362 28.31 9.24 13.21
CA ASN A 362 26.89 9.59 13.27
C ASN A 362 26.69 11.11 13.20
N LYS A 363 27.77 11.90 13.09
CA LYS A 363 27.69 13.34 12.86
C LYS A 363 27.32 13.59 11.40
N SER A 364 26.45 14.55 11.18
CA SER A 364 26.06 14.98 9.85
C SER A 364 26.23 16.49 9.71
N ILE A 365 26.42 16.94 8.47
CA ILE A 365 26.50 18.38 8.15
C ILE A 365 25.24 18.71 7.38
N LYS A 366 24.40 19.54 7.97
CA LYS A 366 23.08 19.87 7.44
C LYS A 366 22.94 21.35 7.16
N TYR A 367 22.54 21.69 5.95
CA TYR A 367 22.22 23.06 5.54
C TYR A 367 20.89 23.12 4.81
N SER A 368 20.20 24.27 4.90
CA SER A 368 19.05 24.53 4.02
C SER A 368 19.51 24.55 2.57
N HIS A 369 18.65 24.12 1.64
CA HIS A 369 18.91 24.20 0.21
C HIS A 369 19.25 25.62 -0.27
N LYS A 370 18.64 26.65 0.32
CA LYS A 370 18.97 28.06 0.01
C LYS A 370 20.41 28.44 0.40
N ASN A 371 20.96 27.76 1.41
CA ASN A 371 22.31 27.99 1.93
C ASN A 371 23.23 26.80 1.64
N ILE A 372 23.01 26.10 0.51
CA ILE A 372 23.81 24.92 0.15
C ILE A 372 25.29 25.26 -0.05
N ASP A 373 25.63 26.52 -0.36
CA ASP A 373 27.02 26.96 -0.51
C ASP A 373 27.79 26.98 0.82
N SER A 374 27.11 27.01 1.96
CA SER A 374 27.75 26.90 3.28
C SER A 374 28.49 25.58 3.50
N PHE A 375 28.21 24.53 2.71
CA PHE A 375 29.02 23.31 2.70
C PHE A 375 30.48 23.56 2.32
N TYR A 376 30.75 24.49 1.39
CA TYR A 376 32.12 24.78 0.93
C TYR A 376 32.95 25.53 1.99
N GLU A 377 32.26 26.20 2.91
CA GLU A 377 32.85 26.99 4.00
C GLU A 377 33.00 26.20 5.29
N TYR A 378 32.48 24.96 5.34
CA TYR A 378 32.55 24.11 6.53
C TYR A 378 34.01 23.77 6.87
N ASP A 379 34.39 23.99 8.13
CA ASP A 379 35.75 23.76 8.59
C ASP A 379 36.14 22.27 8.47
N GLY A 380 37.29 22.00 7.86
CA GLY A 380 37.75 20.64 7.59
C GLY A 380 36.96 19.86 6.52
N ILE A 381 36.10 20.50 5.71
CA ILE A 381 35.28 19.81 4.70
C ILE A 381 36.11 18.97 3.73
N LYS A 382 37.30 19.44 3.32
CA LYS A 382 38.20 18.74 2.39
C LYS A 382 38.69 17.38 2.93
N ASN A 383 38.70 17.23 4.26
CA ASN A 383 39.11 16.01 4.97
C ASN A 383 37.91 15.14 5.36
N THR A 384 36.69 15.55 5.00
CA THR A 384 35.46 14.84 5.36
C THR A 384 35.10 13.83 4.27
N GLU A 385 34.89 12.57 4.64
CA GLU A 385 34.45 11.51 3.73
C GLU A 385 32.92 11.46 3.62
N ILE A 386 32.33 12.32 2.79
CA ILE A 386 30.88 12.30 2.51
C ILE A 386 30.55 11.13 1.58
N ILE A 387 29.72 10.19 2.03
CA ILE A 387 29.32 8.99 1.26
C ILE A 387 27.96 9.14 0.57
N GLY A 388 27.15 10.08 1.02
CA GLY A 388 25.83 10.34 0.46
C GLY A 388 25.16 11.55 1.08
N PHE A 389 23.93 11.80 0.68
CA PHE A 389 23.12 12.92 1.16
C PHE A 389 21.70 12.46 1.42
N ASN A 390 21.12 12.87 2.55
CA ASN A 390 19.67 12.89 2.71
C ASN A 390 19.16 14.24 2.18
N VAL A 391 18.14 14.19 1.33
CA VAL A 391 17.45 15.38 0.82
C VAL A 391 16.11 15.49 1.55
N ASP A 392 16.06 16.29 2.60
CA ASP A 392 14.92 16.35 3.51
C ASP A 392 14.00 17.52 3.16
N LEU A 393 12.71 17.25 2.95
CA LEU A 393 11.66 18.26 2.95
C LEU A 393 10.99 18.27 4.32
N ILE A 394 11.07 19.37 5.06
CA ILE A 394 10.49 19.52 6.40
C ILE A 394 9.49 20.68 6.40
N LYS A 395 8.23 20.39 6.67
CA LYS A 395 7.16 21.39 6.65
C LYS A 395 6.21 21.21 7.83
N SER A 396 5.80 22.31 8.45
CA SER A 396 4.68 22.31 9.41
C SER A 396 3.37 22.09 8.65
N VAL A 397 2.52 21.25 9.21
CA VAL A 397 1.21 20.92 8.62
C VAL A 397 0.11 21.18 9.64
N LYS A 398 -1.16 21.13 9.22
CA LYS A 398 -2.33 21.24 10.11
C LYS A 398 -2.51 19.98 10.97
N PHE A 399 -1.50 19.67 11.78
CA PHE A 399 -1.29 18.37 12.44
C PHE A 399 -2.43 17.92 13.35
N ALA A 400 -3.14 18.86 13.99
CA ALA A 400 -4.31 18.57 14.84
C ALA A 400 -5.66 18.59 14.08
N GLN A 401 -5.70 19.16 12.88
CA GLN A 401 -6.91 19.17 12.05
C GLN A 401 -6.92 17.87 11.25
N VAL A 402 -7.70 16.90 11.72
CA VAL A 402 -7.67 15.52 11.23
C VAL A 402 -7.79 15.37 9.70
N SER A 403 -8.56 16.21 8.99
CA SER A 403 -8.60 16.21 7.51
C SER A 403 -7.54 17.13 6.89
N GLY A 404 -7.23 18.24 7.56
CA GLY A 404 -6.18 19.15 7.09
C GLY A 404 -4.80 18.50 7.07
N PHE A 405 -4.51 17.61 8.02
CA PHE A 405 -3.28 16.83 8.06
C PHE A 405 -3.13 15.93 6.83
N VAL A 406 -4.18 15.17 6.49
CA VAL A 406 -4.21 14.26 5.33
C VAL A 406 -4.00 15.05 4.04
N ASN A 407 -4.76 16.12 3.82
CA ASN A 407 -4.59 16.96 2.63
C ASN A 407 -3.17 17.54 2.52
N ASP A 408 -2.63 18.10 3.62
CA ASP A 408 -1.31 18.73 3.61
C ASP A 408 -0.19 17.68 3.35
N ILE A 409 -0.27 16.47 3.92
CA ILE A 409 0.76 15.43 3.74
C ILE A 409 0.72 14.81 2.34
N GLU A 410 -0.47 14.60 1.77
CA GLU A 410 -0.63 14.10 0.40
C GLU A 410 -0.11 15.10 -0.64
N GLU A 411 -0.47 16.38 -0.50
CA GLU A 411 0.06 17.46 -1.35
C GLU A 411 1.58 17.56 -1.23
N MET A 412 2.10 17.47 0.00
CA MET A 412 3.53 17.48 0.26
C MET A 412 4.24 16.29 -0.41
N LEU A 413 3.64 15.09 -0.38
CA LEU A 413 4.21 13.89 -1.01
C LEU A 413 4.29 14.03 -2.52
N LEU A 414 3.20 14.47 -3.16
CA LEU A 414 3.16 14.65 -4.61
C LEU A 414 4.15 15.74 -5.07
N ALA A 415 4.21 16.86 -4.34
CA ALA A 415 5.15 17.94 -4.63
C ALA A 415 6.61 17.48 -4.44
N TYR A 416 6.89 16.76 -3.35
CA TYR A 416 8.23 16.24 -3.08
C TYR A 416 8.67 15.22 -4.14
N TYR A 417 7.80 14.29 -4.53
CA TYR A 417 8.13 13.31 -5.56
C TYR A 417 8.42 13.99 -6.91
N LYS A 418 7.50 14.86 -7.36
CA LYS A 418 7.58 15.54 -8.65
C LYS A 418 8.80 16.45 -8.78
N ASN A 419 9.14 17.18 -7.73
CA ASN A 419 10.17 18.21 -7.80
C ASN A 419 11.55 17.70 -7.38
N VAL A 420 11.60 16.71 -6.48
CA VAL A 420 12.84 16.19 -5.90
C VAL A 420 13.11 14.76 -6.38
N VAL A 421 12.30 13.80 -5.94
CA VAL A 421 12.61 12.36 -6.07
C VAL A 421 12.81 11.92 -7.51
N GLN A 422 11.92 12.32 -8.44
CA GLN A 422 12.02 11.90 -9.84
C GLN A 422 13.21 12.51 -10.59
N ASN A 423 13.81 13.58 -10.07
CA ASN A 423 14.93 14.29 -10.71
C ASN A 423 16.29 13.88 -10.13
N LEU A 424 16.31 13.10 -9.03
CA LEU A 424 17.53 12.59 -8.42
C LEU A 424 17.97 11.29 -9.12
N LYS A 425 19.29 11.11 -9.24
CA LYS A 425 19.90 9.87 -9.72
C LYS A 425 21.02 9.48 -8.75
N SER A 426 20.97 8.26 -8.23
CA SER A 426 22.06 7.72 -7.40
C SER A 426 23.25 7.38 -8.28
N TRP A 427 24.47 7.62 -7.78
CA TRP A 427 25.66 7.14 -8.47
C TRP A 427 25.75 5.60 -8.39
N GLU A 428 25.97 4.98 -9.54
CA GLU A 428 26.25 3.54 -9.64
C GLU A 428 27.74 3.34 -9.91
N LYS A 429 28.38 2.47 -9.11
CA LYS A 429 29.79 2.15 -9.29
C LYS A 429 29.98 1.50 -10.67
N PRO A 430 30.88 2.02 -11.53
CA PRO A 430 31.17 1.40 -12.81
C PRO A 430 31.62 -0.06 -12.64
N ALA A 431 31.25 -0.91 -13.58
CA ALA A 431 31.72 -2.29 -13.62
C ALA A 431 33.27 -2.33 -13.53
N PRO A 432 33.85 -3.21 -12.69
CA PRO A 432 35.30 -3.40 -12.66
C PRO A 432 35.83 -3.72 -14.05
N LYS A 433 36.88 -3.02 -14.48
CA LYS A 433 37.56 -3.31 -15.74
C LYS A 433 38.54 -4.48 -15.54
N ILE A 434 38.67 -5.34 -16.55
CA ILE A 434 39.72 -6.38 -16.58
C ILE A 434 41.07 -5.67 -16.47
N GLN A 435 41.86 -6.03 -15.46
CA GLN A 435 43.21 -5.52 -15.32
C GLN A 435 44.12 -6.35 -16.23
N GLU A 436 44.71 -5.71 -17.24
CA GLU A 436 45.80 -6.32 -17.99
C GLU A 436 47.03 -6.42 -17.07
N LEU A 437 47.50 -7.64 -16.84
CA LEU A 437 48.75 -7.89 -16.13
C LEU A 437 49.87 -7.19 -16.89
N LYS A 438 50.43 -6.11 -16.33
CA LYS A 438 51.67 -5.53 -16.83
C LYS A 438 52.77 -6.57 -16.65
N VAL A 439 53.14 -7.23 -17.73
CA VAL A 439 54.34 -8.06 -17.79
C VAL A 439 55.52 -7.12 -17.53
N VAL A 440 56.11 -7.22 -16.35
CA VAL A 440 57.34 -6.49 -16.02
C VAL A 440 58.43 -7.09 -16.90
N ALA A 441 58.98 -6.29 -17.82
CA ALA A 441 60.06 -6.74 -18.69
C ALA A 441 61.29 -7.15 -17.84
N PRO A 442 62.02 -8.20 -18.22
CA PRO A 442 63.21 -8.63 -17.48
C PRO A 442 64.26 -7.51 -17.46
N ILE A 443 64.88 -7.31 -16.31
CA ILE A 443 66.01 -6.38 -16.13
C ILE A 443 67.16 -6.87 -17.02
N GLU A 444 67.59 -6.06 -17.98
CA GLU A 444 68.76 -6.35 -18.80
C GLU A 444 70.02 -6.42 -17.92
N GLU A 445 70.61 -7.61 -17.82
CA GLU A 445 71.97 -7.78 -17.31
C GLU A 445 72.95 -7.04 -18.21
N LYS A 446 73.51 -5.93 -17.71
CA LYS A 446 74.66 -5.27 -18.33
C LYS A 446 75.82 -6.27 -18.41
N LYS A 447 76.10 -6.77 -19.60
CA LYS A 447 77.37 -7.43 -19.92
C LYS A 447 78.51 -6.43 -19.72
N LEU A 448 79.36 -6.67 -18.71
CA LEU A 448 80.69 -6.07 -18.65
C LEU A 448 81.54 -6.68 -19.77
N THR A 449 81.86 -5.87 -20.78
CA THR A 449 82.97 -6.16 -21.71
C THR A 449 84.29 -5.66 -21.12
N LYS A 450 85.32 -6.48 -21.35
CA LYS A 450 86.68 -6.51 -20.79
C LYS A 450 87.42 -5.18 -20.74
#